data_AF-A0A7S3WNC2-F1
#
_entry.id   AF-A0A7S3WNC2-F1
#
_cell.length_a   1.000
_cell.length_b   1.000
_cell.length_c   1.000
_cell.angle_alpha   90.00
_cell.angle_beta   90.00
_cell.angle_gamma   90.00
#
_symmetry.space_group_name_H-M   'P 1'
#
loop_
_entity.id
_entity.type
_entity.pdbx_description
1 polymer ?
#
loop_
_entity_poly.entity_id
_entity_poly.type
_entity_poly.pdbx_seq_one_letter_code
_entity_poly.pdbx_strand_id
1 'polypeptide(L)'
;MQKHGSLAGFPHATEETTMDPASFMEKECDILIPCAMEKAINKDNVHHLNTKLVVEGANGPTTFIAEQELEKQGVIVVPDMLANGGGVTVSYFEWLKNLDHVAPGKLTKKYQEKQNLKLLSSLGYSFPKRSPHMKNLEGAKEIDIVYSGLEEIMTSATRDSWKYAQEHNLSFRDACLGRAIKKIHSHFEQCGLMI
;
A
#
# COMPACT_ATOMS: atom_id res chain seq x y z
N MET A 1 0.77 23.26 -3.18
CA MET A 1 0.08 22.95 -4.45
C MET A 1 -1.30 23.61 -4.63
N GLN A 2 -2.31 23.44 -3.76
CA GLN A 2 -3.67 24.00 -4.03
C GLN A 2 -3.76 25.53 -4.21
N LYS A 3 -2.89 26.32 -3.57
CA LYS A 3 -2.86 27.79 -3.70
C LYS A 3 -1.91 28.33 -4.78
N HIS A 4 -0.79 27.64 -5.01
CA HIS A 4 0.33 28.17 -5.80
C HIS A 4 0.74 27.28 -6.99
N GLY A 5 0.13 26.11 -7.17
CA GLY A 5 0.46 25.16 -8.25
C GLY A 5 1.85 24.52 -8.18
N SER A 6 2.75 25.05 -7.36
CA SER A 6 4.13 24.59 -7.19
C SER A 6 4.43 24.26 -5.71
N LEU A 7 5.56 23.59 -5.50
CA LEU A 7 6.21 23.45 -4.19
C LEU A 7 7.22 24.56 -3.91
N ALA A 8 7.58 25.35 -4.93
CA ALA A 8 8.41 26.55 -4.76
C ALA A 8 7.73 27.59 -3.86
N GLY A 9 8.51 28.21 -2.99
CA GLY A 9 8.14 29.13 -1.92
C GLY A 9 7.52 28.47 -0.68
N PHE A 10 7.78 27.20 -0.40
CA PHE A 10 7.26 26.52 0.79
C PHE A 10 8.04 26.92 2.06
N PRO A 11 7.45 27.72 2.98
CA PRO A 11 8.17 28.45 4.04
C PRO A 11 8.90 27.59 5.09
N HIS A 12 8.74 26.27 5.05
CA HIS A 12 9.36 25.33 5.98
C HIS A 12 10.29 24.32 5.28
N ALA A 13 10.59 24.51 4.00
CA ALA A 13 11.54 23.70 3.26
C ALA A 13 12.82 24.51 3.00
N THR A 14 13.98 23.91 3.27
CA THR A 14 15.28 24.51 2.95
C THR A 14 15.57 24.42 1.45
N GLU A 15 15.08 23.36 0.80
CA GLU A 15 15.18 23.16 -0.64
C GLU A 15 13.83 22.68 -1.16
N GLU A 16 13.35 23.35 -2.20
CA GLU A 16 11.99 23.19 -2.73
C GLU A 16 11.99 22.78 -4.21
N THR A 17 13.01 23.23 -4.95
CA THR A 17 13.20 22.96 -6.37
C THR A 17 14.67 22.75 -6.67
N THR A 18 14.94 21.95 -7.70
CA THR A 18 16.28 21.72 -8.24
C THR A 18 16.19 21.67 -9.76
N MET A 19 17.29 21.97 -10.45
CA MET A 19 17.40 21.74 -11.90
C MET A 19 17.74 20.28 -12.22
N ASP A 20 18.30 19.53 -11.26
CA ASP A 20 18.65 18.13 -11.41
C ASP A 20 17.84 17.26 -10.44
N PRO A 21 16.76 16.59 -10.90
CA PRO A 21 15.94 15.73 -10.06
C PRO A 21 16.72 14.59 -9.38
N ALA A 22 17.85 14.14 -9.95
CA ALA A 22 18.67 13.08 -9.37
C ALA A 22 19.27 13.52 -8.03
N SER A 23 19.69 14.78 -7.91
CA SER A 23 20.22 15.36 -6.66
C SER A 23 19.29 15.22 -5.45
N PHE A 24 17.96 15.14 -5.64
CA PHE A 24 17.03 14.89 -4.54
C PHE A 24 17.06 13.45 -4.04
N MET A 25 17.31 12.48 -4.93
CA MET A 25 17.36 11.06 -4.56
C MET A 25 18.65 10.67 -3.86
N GLU A 26 19.75 11.37 -4.15
CA GLU A 26 21.07 11.14 -3.56
C GLU A 26 21.20 11.66 -2.11
N LYS A 27 20.19 12.39 -1.60
CA LYS A 27 20.20 12.89 -0.23
C LYS A 27 20.09 11.76 0.78
N GLU A 28 20.77 11.94 1.90
CA GLU A 28 20.68 11.02 3.03
C GLU A 28 19.25 10.95 3.56
N CYS A 29 18.68 9.74 3.54
CA CYS A 29 17.36 9.47 4.06
C CYS A 29 17.22 7.99 4.42
N ASP A 30 16.51 7.66 5.49
CA ASP A 30 16.29 6.24 5.84
C ASP A 30 15.43 5.51 4.81
N ILE A 31 14.46 6.21 4.20
CA ILE A 31 13.49 5.66 3.26
C ILE A 31 13.39 6.56 2.03
N LEU A 32 13.69 6.00 0.86
CA LEU A 32 13.52 6.65 -0.43
C LEU A 32 12.25 6.13 -1.13
N ILE A 33 11.36 7.03 -1.54
CA ILE A 33 10.08 6.67 -2.17
C ILE A 33 9.99 7.30 -3.58
N PRO A 34 10.49 6.64 -4.64
CA PRO A 34 10.39 7.17 -6.00
C PRO A 34 8.95 7.06 -6.52
N CYS A 35 8.32 8.20 -6.77
CA CYS A 35 6.89 8.31 -7.18
C CYS A 35 6.67 9.04 -8.51
N ALA A 36 7.73 9.31 -9.29
CA ALA A 36 7.66 10.18 -10.46
C ALA A 36 7.74 9.41 -11.79
N MET A 37 8.93 8.94 -12.16
CA MET A 37 9.19 8.31 -13.46
C MET A 37 9.74 6.89 -13.31
N GLU A 38 9.57 6.08 -14.35
CA GLU A 38 10.29 4.82 -14.50
C GLU A 38 11.81 5.05 -14.63
N LYS A 39 12.60 4.05 -14.24
CA LYS A 39 14.08 4.02 -14.37
C LYS A 39 14.82 5.21 -13.74
N ALA A 40 14.18 5.88 -12.78
CA ALA A 40 14.77 6.97 -12.01
C ALA A 40 16.02 6.52 -11.24
N ILE A 41 16.02 5.29 -10.71
CA ILE A 41 17.17 4.66 -10.07
C ILE A 41 17.82 3.68 -11.05
N ASN A 42 19.05 3.98 -11.45
CA ASN A 42 19.77 3.27 -12.50
C ASN A 42 21.23 3.05 -12.12
N LYS A 43 21.97 2.34 -12.97
CA LYS A 43 23.38 1.99 -12.73
C LYS A 43 24.28 3.22 -12.48
N ASP A 44 23.89 4.40 -12.99
CA ASP A 44 24.74 5.59 -12.97
C ASP A 44 24.58 6.37 -11.65
N ASN A 45 23.44 6.26 -10.96
CA ASN A 45 23.17 6.97 -9.70
C ASN A 45 23.00 6.07 -8.46
N VAL A 46 22.86 4.75 -8.63
CA VAL A 46 22.59 3.82 -7.51
C VAL A 46 23.64 3.89 -6.40
N HIS A 47 24.91 4.11 -6.75
CA HIS A 47 26.01 4.19 -5.78
C HIS A 47 26.05 5.51 -5.00
N HIS A 48 25.27 6.51 -5.39
CA HIS A 48 25.15 7.78 -4.68
C HIS A 48 23.96 7.80 -3.72
N LEU A 49 23.10 6.78 -3.75
CA LEU A 49 21.95 6.71 -2.86
C LEU A 49 22.42 6.36 -1.44
N ASN A 50 22.05 7.20 -0.47
CA ASN A 50 22.30 6.95 0.94
C ASN A 50 20.97 6.65 1.65
N THR A 51 20.49 5.41 1.48
CA THR A 51 19.22 4.95 2.04
C THR A 51 19.26 3.51 2.54
N LYS A 52 18.30 3.13 3.38
CA LYS A 52 18.17 1.78 3.95
C LYS A 52 16.99 1.01 3.35
N LEU A 53 16.02 1.73 2.79
CA LEU A 53 14.79 1.16 2.24
C LEU A 53 14.35 1.97 1.02
N VAL A 54 14.09 1.31 -0.09
CA VAL A 54 13.43 1.88 -1.26
C VAL A 54 12.01 1.35 -1.34
N VAL A 55 11.02 2.24 -1.46
CA VAL A 55 9.60 1.88 -1.64
C VAL A 55 9.09 2.42 -2.96
N GLU A 56 8.89 1.54 -3.94
CA GLU A 56 8.57 1.95 -5.30
C GLU A 56 7.11 2.41 -5.45
N GLY A 57 6.88 3.72 -5.39
CA GLY A 57 5.54 4.28 -5.61
C GLY A 57 5.18 4.38 -7.10
N ALA A 58 6.17 4.65 -7.96
CA ALA A 58 6.01 4.64 -9.42
C ALA A 58 6.02 3.21 -9.98
N ASN A 59 5.68 3.05 -11.25
CA ASN A 59 5.85 1.78 -11.97
C ASN A 59 7.28 1.69 -12.53
N GLY A 60 8.03 0.67 -12.12
CA GLY A 60 9.40 0.40 -12.53
C GLY A 60 10.40 1.55 -12.31
N PRO A 61 10.45 2.24 -11.15
CA PRO A 61 11.40 3.32 -10.92
C PRO A 61 12.84 2.83 -10.82
N THR A 62 13.07 1.57 -10.44
CA THR A 62 14.41 0.98 -10.31
C THR A 62 14.71 0.04 -11.46
N THR A 63 15.86 0.22 -12.11
CA THR A 63 16.34 -0.74 -13.11
C THR A 63 16.85 -2.01 -12.45
N PHE A 64 16.79 -3.14 -13.16
CA PHE A 64 17.28 -4.44 -12.68
C PHE A 64 18.72 -4.39 -12.13
N ILE A 65 19.64 -3.73 -12.85
CA ILE A 65 21.03 -3.60 -12.42
C ILE A 65 21.13 -2.78 -11.13
N ALA A 66 20.36 -1.71 -11.01
CA ALA A 66 20.37 -0.89 -9.80
C ALA A 66 19.80 -1.64 -8.59
N GLU A 67 18.74 -2.43 -8.76
CA GLU A 67 18.19 -3.27 -7.70
C GLU A 67 19.23 -4.28 -7.19
N GLN A 68 19.96 -4.94 -8.08
CA GLN A 68 21.04 -5.84 -7.69
C GLN A 68 22.14 -5.14 -6.87
N GLU A 69 22.51 -3.91 -7.24
CA GLU A 69 23.50 -3.15 -6.48
C GLU A 69 22.97 -2.68 -5.12
N LEU A 70 21.70 -2.30 -5.03
CA LEU A 70 21.03 -1.96 -3.76
C LEU A 70 20.98 -3.17 -2.81
N GLU A 71 20.61 -4.35 -3.33
CA GLU A 71 20.55 -5.57 -2.54
C GLU A 71 21.93 -5.98 -2.00
N LYS A 72 23.00 -5.85 -2.81
CA LYS A 72 24.38 -6.08 -2.35
C LYS A 72 24.80 -5.15 -1.23
N GLN A 73 24.27 -3.93 -1.21
CA GLN A 73 24.50 -2.95 -0.15
C GLN A 73 23.61 -3.18 1.08
N GLY A 74 22.75 -4.21 1.06
CA GLY A 74 21.80 -4.51 2.13
C GLY A 74 20.59 -3.58 2.15
N VAL A 75 20.34 -2.81 1.08
CA VAL A 75 19.16 -1.97 0.94
C VAL A 75 17.99 -2.84 0.49
N ILE A 76 16.88 -2.74 1.22
CA ILE A 76 15.65 -3.47 0.87
C ILE A 76 14.89 -2.67 -0.18
N VAL A 77 14.46 -3.33 -1.26
CA VAL A 77 13.60 -2.74 -2.30
C VAL A 77 12.20 -3.34 -2.18
N VAL A 78 11.21 -2.53 -1.80
CA VAL A 78 9.80 -2.94 -1.84
C VAL A 78 9.28 -2.72 -3.26
N PRO A 79 8.92 -3.79 -3.99
CA PRO A 79 8.64 -3.70 -5.42
C PRO A 79 7.33 -2.95 -5.68
N ASP A 80 7.31 -2.24 -6.80
CA ASP A 80 6.19 -1.45 -7.32
C ASP A 80 4.85 -2.20 -7.29
N MET A 81 4.81 -3.42 -7.81
CA MET A 81 3.62 -4.28 -7.86
C MET A 81 2.98 -4.53 -6.49
N LEU A 82 3.74 -4.38 -5.40
CA LEU A 82 3.24 -4.45 -4.04
C LEU A 82 2.95 -3.04 -3.52
N ALA A 83 3.93 -2.13 -3.55
CA ALA A 83 3.84 -0.82 -2.92
C ALA A 83 2.74 0.08 -3.53
N ASN A 84 2.56 0.03 -4.85
CA ASN A 84 1.56 0.84 -5.55
C ASN A 84 0.20 0.12 -5.75
N GLY A 85 0.11 -1.16 -5.36
CA GLY A 85 -1.08 -2.01 -5.54
C GLY A 85 -2.33 -1.53 -4.80
N GLY A 86 -2.18 -0.60 -3.85
CA GLY A 86 -3.30 0.03 -3.15
C GLY A 86 -4.24 0.80 -4.07
N GLY A 87 -3.72 1.43 -5.15
CA GLY A 87 -4.57 2.13 -6.12
C GLY A 87 -5.56 1.19 -6.81
N VAL A 88 -5.06 0.08 -7.35
CA VAL A 88 -5.89 -0.95 -8.00
C VAL A 88 -6.87 -1.59 -7.00
N THR A 89 -6.43 -1.81 -5.76
CA THR A 89 -7.27 -2.37 -4.69
C THR A 89 -8.48 -1.49 -4.40
N VAL A 90 -8.28 -0.17 -4.24
CA VAL A 90 -9.38 0.76 -3.97
C VAL A 90 -10.26 0.98 -5.21
N SER A 91 -9.69 0.97 -6.42
CA SER A 91 -10.48 0.97 -7.66
C SER A 91 -11.36 -0.28 -7.79
N TYR A 92 -10.89 -1.44 -7.33
CA TYR A 92 -11.70 -2.64 -7.25
C TYR A 92 -12.87 -2.48 -6.27
N PHE A 93 -12.65 -1.86 -5.11
CA PHE A 93 -13.73 -1.54 -4.17
C PHE A 93 -14.75 -0.56 -4.74
N GLU A 94 -14.29 0.44 -5.51
CA GLU A 94 -15.16 1.36 -6.23
C GLU A 94 -16.03 0.62 -7.26
N TRP A 95 -15.43 -0.31 -8.01
CA TRP A 95 -16.16 -1.14 -8.97
C TRP A 95 -17.25 -2.00 -8.29
N LEU A 96 -16.93 -2.66 -7.18
CA LEU A 96 -17.90 -3.43 -6.39
C LEU A 96 -19.06 -2.55 -5.90
N LYS A 97 -18.75 -1.37 -5.35
CA LYS A 97 -19.76 -0.40 -4.92
C LYS A 97 -20.69 0.00 -6.06
N ASN A 98 -20.15 0.19 -7.26
CA ASN A 98 -20.93 0.57 -8.44
C ASN A 98 -21.84 -0.57 -8.93
N LEU A 99 -21.42 -1.82 -8.81
CA LEU A 99 -22.27 -2.99 -9.11
C LEU A 99 -23.42 -3.13 -8.11
N ASP A 100 -23.14 -2.98 -6.82
CA ASP A 100 -24.13 -3.18 -5.76
C ASP A 100 -25.14 -2.02 -5.65
N HIS A 101 -24.82 -0.85 -6.24
CA HIS A 101 -25.61 0.38 -6.15
C HIS A 101 -25.92 0.83 -4.71
N VAL A 102 -25.18 0.30 -3.73
CA VAL A 102 -25.37 0.53 -2.30
C VAL A 102 -24.01 0.78 -1.66
N ALA A 103 -23.91 1.86 -0.89
CA ALA A 103 -22.70 2.14 -0.13
C ALA A 103 -22.45 1.04 0.93
N PRO A 104 -21.22 0.52 1.05
CA PRO A 104 -20.85 -0.44 2.08
C PRO A 104 -21.30 0.01 3.47
N GLY A 105 -21.95 -0.90 4.22
CA GLY A 105 -22.47 -0.63 5.57
C GLY A 105 -23.82 0.11 5.64
N LYS A 106 -24.35 0.66 4.53
CA LYS A 106 -25.58 1.47 4.54
C LYS A 106 -26.81 0.72 5.05
N LEU A 107 -26.95 -0.57 4.70
CA LEU A 107 -28.09 -1.40 5.12
C LEU A 107 -27.93 -1.99 6.52
N THR A 108 -26.69 -2.11 7.02
CA THR A 108 -26.38 -2.84 8.26
C THR A 108 -26.03 -1.93 9.45
N LYS A 109 -25.64 -0.67 9.22
CA LYS A 109 -25.14 0.24 10.26
C LYS A 109 -26.04 0.35 11.50
N LYS A 110 -27.30 0.75 11.33
CA LYS A 110 -28.26 0.88 12.46
C LYS A 110 -28.61 -0.46 13.11
N TYR A 111 -28.55 -1.54 12.33
CA TYR A 111 -28.81 -2.88 12.84
C TYR A 111 -27.67 -3.32 13.78
N GLN A 112 -26.42 -3.13 13.36
CA GLN A 112 -25.21 -3.40 14.15
C GLN A 112 -25.17 -2.55 15.43
N GLU A 113 -25.45 -1.24 15.35
CA GLU A 113 -25.52 -0.34 16.52
C GLU A 113 -26.51 -0.86 17.58
N LYS A 114 -27.72 -1.23 17.14
CA LYS A 114 -28.75 -1.79 18.03
C LYS A 114 -28.34 -3.16 18.59
N GLN A 115 -27.71 -4.00 17.78
CA GLN A 115 -27.24 -5.31 18.22
C GLN A 115 -26.15 -5.19 19.28
N ASN A 116 -25.17 -4.31 19.07
CA ASN A 116 -24.09 -4.05 20.04
C ASN A 116 -24.64 -3.49 21.36
N LEU A 117 -25.60 -2.55 21.30
CA LEU A 117 -26.28 -2.03 22.49
C LEU A 117 -27.04 -3.12 23.27
N LYS A 118 -27.75 -4.02 22.56
CA LYS A 118 -28.42 -5.16 23.20
C LYS A 118 -27.43 -6.10 23.88
N LEU A 119 -26.29 -6.34 23.25
CA LEU A 119 -25.22 -7.19 23.79
C LEU A 119 -24.67 -6.60 25.09
N LEU A 120 -24.38 -5.29 25.10
CA LEU A 120 -23.95 -4.58 26.31
C LEU A 120 -24.98 -4.61 27.43
N SER A 121 -26.28 -4.41 27.10
CA SER A 121 -27.34 -4.50 28.10
C SER A 121 -27.47 -5.91 28.68
N SER A 122 -27.20 -6.95 27.88
CA SER A 122 -27.23 -8.34 28.34
C SER A 122 -26.06 -8.67 29.27
N LEU A 123 -24.94 -7.97 29.13
CA LEU A 123 -23.78 -8.04 30.01
C LEU A 123 -23.89 -7.14 31.26
N GLY A 124 -25.02 -6.44 31.45
CA GLY A 124 -25.26 -5.57 32.60
C GLY A 124 -24.66 -4.16 32.49
N TYR A 125 -24.10 -3.79 31.33
CA TYR A 125 -23.56 -2.46 31.10
C TYR A 125 -24.64 -1.48 30.65
N SER A 126 -24.73 -0.33 31.31
CA SER A 126 -25.59 0.81 30.96
C SER A 126 -24.72 2.03 30.75
N PHE A 127 -24.66 2.54 29.53
CA PHE A 127 -23.91 3.75 29.21
C PHE A 127 -24.86 4.94 28.99
N PRO A 128 -24.55 6.14 29.53
CA PRO A 128 -25.23 7.36 29.15
C PRO A 128 -25.06 7.63 27.65
N LYS A 129 -26.11 8.12 26.98
CA LYS A 129 -26.12 8.40 25.52
C LYS A 129 -24.99 9.34 25.02
N ARG A 130 -24.31 10.05 25.92
CA ARG A 130 -23.19 10.97 25.62
C ARG A 130 -21.80 10.45 26.00
N SER A 131 -21.68 9.19 26.44
CA SER A 131 -20.35 8.67 26.82
C SER A 131 -19.43 8.58 25.60
N PRO A 132 -18.11 8.80 25.75
CA PRO A 132 -17.14 8.65 24.66
C PRO A 132 -17.19 7.25 24.01
N HIS A 133 -17.51 6.22 24.80
CA HIS A 133 -17.62 4.84 24.34
C HIS A 133 -18.79 4.60 23.38
N MET A 134 -19.80 5.49 23.35
CA MET A 134 -20.88 5.44 22.36
C MET A 134 -20.38 5.63 20.93
N LYS A 135 -19.28 6.38 20.72
CA LYS A 135 -18.69 6.55 19.38
C LYS A 135 -18.13 5.25 18.82
N ASN A 136 -17.65 4.35 19.68
CA ASN A 136 -17.12 3.04 19.28
C ASN A 136 -18.23 2.02 18.96
N LEU A 137 -19.49 2.36 19.25
CA LEU A 137 -20.64 1.52 18.96
C LEU A 137 -21.29 1.86 17.61
N GLU A 138 -20.90 2.97 16.98
CA GLU A 138 -21.36 3.32 15.64
C GLU A 138 -20.90 2.26 14.63
N GLY A 139 -21.81 1.83 13.76
CA GLY A 139 -21.45 0.90 12.69
C GLY A 139 -20.49 1.53 11.68
N ALA A 140 -19.67 0.70 11.06
CA ALA A 140 -18.63 1.10 10.12
C ALA A 140 -19.20 1.98 8.99
N LYS A 141 -18.52 3.09 8.71
CA LYS A 141 -18.76 3.92 7.53
C LYS A 141 -18.06 3.29 6.33
N GLU A 142 -18.43 3.75 5.14
CA GLU A 142 -17.79 3.31 3.89
C GLU A 142 -16.26 3.47 3.95
N ILE A 143 -15.76 4.60 4.45
CA ILE A 143 -14.32 4.85 4.59
C ILE A 143 -13.63 3.86 5.53
N ASP A 144 -14.31 3.43 6.60
CA ASP A 144 -13.76 2.47 7.57
C ASP A 144 -13.63 1.08 6.92
N ILE A 145 -14.58 0.72 6.06
CA ILE A 145 -14.57 -0.53 5.30
C ILE A 145 -13.46 -0.51 4.25
N VAL A 146 -13.30 0.60 3.52
CA VAL A 146 -12.24 0.75 2.52
C VAL A 146 -10.86 0.69 3.16
N TYR A 147 -10.65 1.39 4.28
CA TYR A 147 -9.35 1.39 4.95
C TYR A 147 -9.00 0.04 5.57
N SER A 148 -9.94 -0.60 6.27
CA SER A 148 -9.71 -1.94 6.83
C SER A 148 -9.47 -2.99 5.74
N GLY A 149 -10.24 -2.94 4.65
CA GLY A 149 -10.05 -3.84 3.51
C GLY A 149 -8.69 -3.63 2.82
N LEU A 150 -8.29 -2.37 2.63
CA LEU A 150 -6.98 -2.05 2.05
C LEU A 150 -5.84 -2.51 2.97
N GLU A 151 -5.93 -2.23 4.27
CA GLU A 151 -4.93 -2.63 5.27
C GLU A 151 -4.74 -4.15 5.28
N GLU A 152 -5.83 -4.93 5.29
CA GLU A 152 -5.75 -6.40 5.29
C GLU A 152 -5.10 -6.92 4.00
N ILE A 153 -5.48 -6.39 2.83
CA ILE A 153 -4.92 -6.82 1.54
C ILE A 153 -3.42 -6.49 1.46
N MET A 154 -3.03 -5.26 1.80
CA MET A 154 -1.63 -4.83 1.72
C MET A 154 -0.77 -5.56 2.75
N THR A 155 -1.25 -5.72 3.98
CA THR A 155 -0.53 -6.40 5.06
C THR A 155 -0.39 -7.89 4.80
N SER A 156 -1.47 -8.55 4.36
CA SER A 156 -1.41 -9.96 3.98
C SER A 156 -0.43 -10.15 2.83
N ALA A 157 -0.59 -9.43 1.70
CA ALA A 157 0.27 -9.56 0.53
C ALA A 157 1.76 -9.32 0.84
N THR A 158 2.07 -8.29 1.64
CA THR A 158 3.46 -7.97 2.03
C THR A 158 4.07 -9.09 2.85
N ARG A 159 3.40 -9.50 3.93
CA ARG A 159 3.86 -10.58 4.82
C ARG A 159 4.07 -11.89 4.08
N ASP A 160 3.13 -12.21 3.23
CA ASP A 160 3.10 -13.41 2.42
C ASP A 160 4.24 -13.46 1.38
N SER A 161 4.46 -12.35 0.68
CA SER A 161 5.53 -12.23 -0.31
C SER A 161 6.90 -12.21 0.37
N TRP A 162 7.01 -11.52 1.52
CA TRP A 162 8.24 -11.49 2.31
C TRP A 162 8.61 -12.88 2.83
N LYS A 163 7.64 -13.61 3.39
CA LYS A 163 7.85 -15.00 3.83
C LYS A 163 8.33 -15.89 2.68
N TYR A 164 7.70 -15.76 1.50
CA TYR A 164 8.12 -16.51 0.31
C TYR A 164 9.54 -16.16 -0.13
N ALA A 165 9.92 -14.87 -0.06
CA ALA A 165 11.28 -14.40 -0.36
C ALA A 165 12.31 -15.05 0.57
N GLN A 166 12.04 -15.07 1.88
CA GLN A 166 12.92 -15.68 2.87
C GLN A 166 13.04 -17.20 2.69
N GLU A 167 11.93 -17.89 2.42
CA GLU A 167 11.91 -19.35 2.23
C GLU A 167 12.69 -19.81 0.99
N HIS A 168 12.73 -18.99 -0.07
CA HIS A 168 13.35 -19.35 -1.35
C HIS A 168 14.66 -18.60 -1.63
N ASN A 169 15.13 -17.77 -0.68
CA ASN A 169 16.30 -16.90 -0.84
C ASN A 169 16.24 -16.07 -2.13
N LEU A 170 15.10 -15.41 -2.35
CA LEU A 170 14.82 -14.56 -3.51
C LEU A 170 14.84 -13.08 -3.14
N SER A 171 15.06 -12.22 -4.13
CA SER A 171 14.74 -10.79 -4.01
C SER A 171 13.27 -10.61 -3.66
N PHE A 172 12.94 -9.47 -3.05
CA PHE A 172 11.54 -9.20 -2.71
C PHE A 172 10.66 -9.08 -3.97
N ARG A 173 11.21 -8.54 -5.07
CA ARG A 173 10.53 -8.49 -6.37
C ARG A 173 10.31 -9.87 -6.96
N ASP A 174 11.33 -10.72 -7.01
CA ASP A 174 11.20 -12.07 -7.57
C ASP A 174 10.22 -12.93 -6.77
N ALA A 175 10.16 -12.74 -5.45
CA ALA A 175 9.16 -13.38 -4.62
C ALA A 175 7.73 -12.94 -4.99
N CYS A 176 7.50 -11.64 -5.21
CA CYS A 176 6.21 -11.13 -5.66
C CYS A 176 5.85 -11.68 -7.06
N LEU A 177 6.79 -11.67 -8.00
CA LEU A 177 6.60 -12.20 -9.35
C LEU A 177 6.33 -13.71 -9.35
N GLY A 178 7.12 -14.48 -8.62
CA GLY A 178 6.96 -15.93 -8.49
C GLY A 178 5.58 -16.30 -7.93
N ARG A 179 5.11 -15.56 -6.91
CA ARG A 179 3.75 -15.72 -6.38
C ARG A 179 2.67 -15.34 -7.38
N ALA A 180 2.86 -14.26 -8.13
CA ALA A 180 1.92 -13.84 -9.16
C ALA A 180 1.80 -14.89 -10.28
N ILE A 181 2.94 -15.38 -10.78
CA ILE A 181 3.01 -16.46 -11.77
C ILE A 181 2.32 -17.72 -11.24
N LYS A 182 2.58 -18.12 -9.99
CA LYS A 182 1.94 -19.30 -9.38
C LYS A 182 0.42 -19.19 -9.31
N LYS A 183 -0.12 -18.01 -8.94
CA LYS A 183 -1.56 -17.76 -8.92
C LYS A 183 -2.15 -17.88 -10.32
N ILE A 184 -1.52 -17.25 -11.32
CA ILE A 184 -1.97 -17.31 -12.72
C ILE A 184 -1.91 -18.76 -13.22
N HIS A 185 -0.80 -19.46 -13.02
CA HIS A 185 -0.63 -20.85 -13.42
C HIS A 185 -1.71 -21.76 -12.85
N SER A 186 -2.01 -21.65 -11.54
CA SER A 186 -3.06 -22.45 -10.90
C SER A 186 -4.45 -22.22 -11.51
N HIS A 187 -4.72 -21.00 -11.98
CA HIS A 187 -5.97 -20.70 -12.68
C HIS A 187 -6.03 -21.36 -14.06
N PHE A 188 -4.95 -21.26 -14.83
CA PHE A 188 -4.85 -21.92 -16.14
C PHE A 188 -4.95 -23.45 -16.06
N GLU A 189 -4.34 -24.08 -15.03
CA GLU A 189 -4.49 -25.52 -14.77
C GLU A 189 -5.95 -25.90 -14.47
N GLN A 190 -6.63 -25.14 -13.60
CA GLN A 190 -8.04 -25.39 -13.26
C GLN A 190 -8.98 -25.21 -14.45
N CYS A 191 -8.64 -24.33 -15.39
CA CYS A 191 -9.39 -24.15 -16.63
C CYS A 191 -9.10 -25.22 -17.69
N GLY A 192 -8.18 -26.17 -17.45
CA GLY A 192 -7.79 -27.19 -18.43
C GLY A 192 -7.03 -26.62 -19.63
N LEU A 193 -6.42 -25.45 -19.49
CA LEU A 193 -5.64 -24.78 -20.55
C LEU A 193 -4.16 -25.17 -20.52
N MET A 194 -3.71 -25.86 -19.48
CA MET A 194 -2.40 -26.53 -19.43
C MET A 194 -2.63 -28.04 -19.42
N ILE A 195 -1.93 -28.73 -20.33
CA ILE A 195 -1.96 -30.19 -20.53
C ILE A 195 -0.92 -30.83 -19.63
#